data_AF-A0A1W9PQU3-F1
#
_entry.id   AF-A0A1W9PQU3-F1
#
_cell.length_a   1.000
_cell.length_b   1.000
_cell.length_c   1.000
_cell.angle_alpha   90.00
_cell.angle_beta   90.00
_cell.angle_gamma   90.00
#
_symmetry.space_group_name_H-M   'P 1'
#
loop_
_entity.id
_entity.type
_entity.pdbx_description
1 polymer ?
#
loop_
_entity_poly.entity_id
_entity_poly.type
_entity_poly.pdbx_seq_one_letter_code
_entity_poly.pdbx_strand_id
1 'polypeptide(L)'
;EETVSGDILTDMFQELLLADLVICDMSIDNANVFYEVGVRHAMRKRGVVHIQSGRAYMPFDIFNVRTIPYHTGDDGKPDPEHLEKDIQNISRVCRDTWASDQEAIHSPIFNLLTGLTEPDRQSLRTPLATGFWREYNEWKERVTVAQPTPETPWRHHAPHRRDK
;
A
#
# COMPACT_ATOMS: atom_id res chain seq x y z
N GLU A 1 -25.03 -23.93 7.63
CA GLU A 1 -23.88 -23.28 8.30
C GLU A 1 -22.92 -22.86 7.21
N GLU A 2 -22.73 -21.55 7.04
CA GLU A 2 -22.00 -20.96 5.92
C GLU A 2 -20.48 -21.11 6.08
N THR A 3 -19.87 -21.74 5.09
CA THR A 3 -18.43 -21.96 4.92
C THR A 3 -17.69 -20.75 4.32
N VAL A 4 -18.24 -19.54 4.41
CA VAL A 4 -17.79 -18.36 3.64
C VAL A 4 -16.86 -17.43 4.43
N SER A 5 -16.85 -17.50 5.77
CA SER A 5 -16.03 -16.61 6.62
C SER A 5 -14.53 -16.92 6.58
N GLY A 6 -14.15 -18.16 6.27
CA GLY A 6 -12.75 -18.60 6.20
C GLY A 6 -11.97 -17.98 5.04
N ASP A 7 -12.62 -17.77 3.89
CA ASP A 7 -11.98 -17.21 2.70
C ASP A 7 -11.72 -15.71 2.85
N ILE A 8 -12.71 -14.94 3.34
CA ILE A 8 -12.59 -13.47 3.48
C ILE A 8 -11.44 -13.09 4.42
N LEU A 9 -11.32 -13.76 5.57
CA LEU A 9 -10.25 -13.50 6.51
C LEU A 9 -8.89 -13.85 5.91
N THR A 10 -8.81 -14.99 5.22
CA THR A 10 -7.56 -15.45 4.60
C THR A 10 -7.10 -14.48 3.50
N ASP A 11 -8.02 -14.00 2.67
CA ASP A 11 -7.74 -13.03 1.61
C ASP A 11 -7.31 -11.68 2.20
N MET A 12 -8.02 -11.17 3.20
CA MET A 12 -7.66 -9.92 3.89
C MET A 12 -6.25 -9.97 4.48
N PHE A 13 -5.87 -11.05 5.18
CA PHE A 13 -4.52 -11.19 5.73
C PHE A 13 -3.45 -11.24 4.65
N GLN A 14 -3.72 -11.93 3.54
CA GLN A 14 -2.80 -11.95 2.42
C GLN A 14 -2.62 -10.57 1.81
N GLU A 15 -3.71 -9.84 1.56
CA GLU A 15 -3.64 -8.48 1.05
C GLU A 15 -2.81 -7.60 1.99
N LEU A 16 -3.07 -7.63 3.30
CA LEU A 16 -2.30 -6.85 4.27
C LEU A 16 -0.83 -7.25 4.33
N LEU A 17 -0.47 -8.48 4.01
CA LEU A 17 0.93 -8.94 4.00
C LEU A 17 1.64 -8.60 2.70
N LEU A 18 0.98 -8.86 1.57
CA LEU A 18 1.55 -8.79 0.23
C LEU A 18 1.47 -7.38 -0.34
N ALA A 19 0.45 -6.62 0.05
CA ALA A 19 0.29 -5.23 -0.36
C ALA A 19 1.53 -4.44 0.00
N ASP A 20 1.86 -3.63 -0.95
CA ASP A 20 3.18 -3.07 -1.08
C ASP A 20 3.14 -1.67 -0.39
N LEU A 21 1.95 -1.04 -0.44
CA LEU A 21 1.48 0.09 0.37
C LEU A 21 0.06 -0.20 0.88
N VAL A 22 -0.25 0.18 2.11
CA VAL A 22 -1.60 0.18 2.67
C VAL A 22 -1.94 1.60 3.13
N ILE A 23 -3.11 2.11 2.74
CA ILE A 23 -3.65 3.38 3.21
C ILE A 23 -4.78 3.06 4.19
N CYS A 24 -4.66 3.54 5.43
CA CYS A 24 -5.62 3.28 6.49
C CYS A 24 -6.37 4.57 6.82
N ASP A 25 -7.68 4.56 6.63
CA ASP A 25 -8.55 5.67 6.99
C ASP A 25 -9.00 5.55 8.46
N MET A 26 -8.52 6.50 9.27
CA MET A 26 -8.73 6.56 10.71
C MET A 26 -9.74 7.65 11.10
N SER A 27 -10.62 8.05 10.16
CA SER A 27 -11.64 9.07 10.38
C SER A 27 -12.75 8.63 11.36
N ILE A 28 -12.94 7.32 11.55
CA ILE A 28 -13.91 6.74 12.49
C ILE A 28 -13.28 5.63 13.35
N ASP A 29 -13.84 5.40 14.54
CA ASP A 29 -13.40 4.33 15.44
C ASP A 29 -13.96 2.98 15.00
N ASN A 30 -13.35 2.39 13.96
CA ASN A 30 -13.73 1.06 13.48
C ASN A 30 -12.75 0.00 14.01
N ALA A 31 -13.26 -0.89 14.87
CA ALA A 31 -12.49 -2.00 15.45
C ALA A 31 -11.78 -2.88 14.39
N ASN A 32 -12.41 -3.08 13.22
CA ASN A 32 -11.81 -3.87 12.15
C ASN A 32 -10.59 -3.17 11.55
N VAL A 33 -10.67 -1.85 11.34
CA VAL A 33 -9.53 -1.06 10.83
C VAL A 33 -8.36 -1.10 11.81
N PHE A 34 -8.61 -0.97 13.12
CA PHE A 34 -7.56 -1.09 14.13
C PHE A 34 -6.93 -2.48 14.14
N TYR A 35 -7.73 -3.53 13.97
CA TYR A 35 -7.26 -4.90 13.86
C TYR A 35 -6.32 -5.09 12.66
N GLU A 36 -6.75 -4.64 11.48
CA GLU A 36 -5.97 -4.71 10.23
C GLU A 36 -4.66 -3.90 10.30
N VAL A 37 -4.71 -2.69 10.88
CA VAL A 37 -3.53 -1.86 11.13
C VAL A 37 -2.54 -2.56 12.05
N GLY A 38 -3.02 -3.15 13.15
CA GLY A 38 -2.19 -3.90 14.09
C GLY A 38 -1.48 -5.08 13.41
N VAL A 39 -2.22 -5.83 12.60
CA VAL A 39 -1.68 -6.94 11.78
C VAL A 39 -0.62 -6.42 10.81
N ARG A 40 -0.90 -5.33 10.08
CA ARG A 40 0.05 -4.73 9.14
C ARG A 40 1.32 -4.28 9.84
N HIS A 41 1.21 -3.61 10.98
CA HIS A 41 2.35 -3.19 11.79
C HIS A 41 3.18 -4.38 12.29
N ALA A 42 2.54 -5.50 12.64
CA ALA A 42 3.25 -6.68 13.15
C ALA A 42 4.00 -7.44 12.04
N MET A 43 3.47 -7.42 10.81
CA MET A 43 3.99 -8.21 9.70
C MET A 43 4.96 -7.44 8.80
N ARG A 44 4.99 -6.11 8.85
CA ARG A 44 5.71 -5.27 7.88
C ARG A 44 6.40 -4.09 8.55
N LYS A 45 7.69 -3.86 8.25
CA LYS A 45 8.42 -2.69 8.77
C LYS A 45 7.90 -1.37 8.21
N ARG A 46 7.44 -1.35 6.95
CA ARG A 46 7.07 -0.14 6.20
C ARG A 46 5.88 -0.36 5.27
N GLY A 47 5.48 0.72 4.57
CA GLY A 47 4.42 0.68 3.56
C GLY A 47 3.03 0.77 4.17
N VAL A 48 2.86 1.60 5.20
CA VAL A 48 1.57 1.93 5.81
C VAL A 48 1.47 3.45 5.93
N VAL A 49 0.33 4.01 5.54
CA VAL A 49 0.03 5.44 5.59
C VAL A 49 -1.32 5.61 6.26
N HIS A 50 -1.37 6.39 7.34
CA HIS A 50 -2.64 6.71 7.99
C HIS A 50 -3.16 8.03 7.44
N ILE A 51 -4.47 8.09 7.16
CA ILE A 51 -5.19 9.31 6.82
C ILE A 51 -6.35 9.52 7.79
N GLN A 52 -6.79 10.76 7.97
CA GLN A 52 -7.91 11.07 8.86
C GLN A 52 -8.60 12.38 8.49
N SER A 53 -9.92 12.42 8.65
CA SER A 53 -10.74 13.64 8.60
C SER A 53 -11.53 13.83 9.89
N GLY A 54 -11.86 15.09 10.19
CA GLY A 54 -12.90 15.47 11.16
C GLY A 54 -12.58 15.23 12.64
N ARG A 55 -11.37 14.75 12.97
CA ARG A 55 -10.98 14.42 14.35
C ARG A 55 -9.77 15.23 14.80
N ALA A 56 -9.87 15.74 16.02
CA ALA A 56 -8.79 16.48 16.68
C ALA A 56 -7.80 15.57 17.43
N TYR A 57 -8.15 14.29 17.64
CA TYR A 57 -7.32 13.35 18.40
C TYR A 57 -7.34 11.95 17.80
N MET A 58 -6.23 11.24 17.99
CA MET A 58 -6.05 9.83 17.66
C MET A 58 -6.12 8.97 18.94
N PRO A 59 -6.64 7.74 18.86
CA PRO A 59 -6.50 6.76 19.95
C PRO A 59 -5.04 6.61 20.37
N PHE A 60 -4.81 6.44 21.68
CA PHE A 60 -3.48 6.47 22.28
C PHE A 60 -2.50 5.47 21.63
N ASP A 61 -2.98 4.28 21.23
CA ASP A 61 -2.18 3.19 20.66
C ASP A 61 -1.54 3.52 19.30
N ILE A 62 -2.06 4.53 18.58
CA ILE A 62 -1.57 4.96 17.26
C ILE A 62 -1.20 6.44 17.21
N PHE A 63 -1.24 7.14 18.35
CA PHE A 63 -1.01 8.58 18.42
C PHE A 63 0.37 9.01 17.91
N ASN A 64 1.38 8.15 18.07
CA ASN A 64 2.75 8.40 17.61
C ASN A 64 2.98 8.00 16.14
N VAL A 65 1.96 7.46 15.46
CA VAL A 65 2.06 7.13 14.04
C VAL A 65 1.61 8.34 13.21
N ARG A 66 2.47 8.77 12.29
CA ARG A 66 2.19 9.91 11.42
C ARG A 66 0.89 9.69 10.64
N THR A 67 -0.10 10.55 10.90
CA THR A 67 -1.39 10.54 10.23
C THR A 67 -1.55 11.80 9.39
N ILE A 68 -2.02 11.64 8.15
CA ILE A 68 -2.18 12.74 7.20
C ILE A 68 -3.63 13.24 7.27
N PRO A 69 -3.86 14.50 7.68
CA PRO A 69 -5.21 15.03 7.68
C PRO A 69 -5.70 15.28 6.25
N TYR A 70 -7.00 15.09 6.04
CA TYR A 70 -7.74 15.56 4.88
C TYR A 70 -9.08 16.15 5.32
N HIS A 71 -9.73 16.88 4.42
CA HIS A 71 -10.91 17.66 4.73
C HIS A 71 -12.16 17.01 4.15
N THR A 72 -13.22 17.01 4.93
CA THR A 72 -14.56 16.59 4.51
C THR A 72 -15.59 17.62 4.90
N GLY A 73 -16.65 17.75 4.10
CA GLY A 73 -17.84 18.49 4.49
C GLY A 73 -18.68 17.75 5.54
N ASP A 74 -19.75 18.39 6.00
CA ASP A 74 -20.69 17.83 6.99
C ASP A 74 -21.37 16.54 6.51
N ASP A 75 -21.41 16.30 5.20
CA ASP A 75 -21.94 15.09 4.58
C ASP A 75 -20.91 13.94 4.47
N GLY A 76 -19.72 14.13 5.04
CA GLY A 76 -18.63 13.17 5.04
C GLY A 76 -17.90 13.03 3.70
N LYS A 77 -18.27 13.81 2.67
CA LYS A 77 -17.58 13.80 1.38
C LYS A 77 -16.32 14.67 1.43
N PRO A 78 -15.29 14.37 0.61
CA PRO A 78 -14.14 15.24 0.48
C PRO A 78 -14.54 16.68 0.18
N ASP A 79 -13.95 17.62 0.92
CA ASP A 79 -14.23 19.05 0.78
C ASP A 79 -13.71 19.55 -0.58
N PRO A 80 -14.58 20.05 -1.48
CA PRO A 80 -14.16 20.55 -2.80
C PRO A 80 -13.12 21.67 -2.76
N GLU A 81 -13.10 22.50 -1.71
CA GLU A 81 -12.15 23.60 -1.57
C GLU A 81 -10.72 23.11 -1.29
N HIS A 82 -10.60 21.94 -0.66
CA HIS A 82 -9.32 21.36 -0.23
C HIS A 82 -8.92 20.12 -1.04
N LEU A 83 -9.82 19.57 -1.86
CA LEU A 83 -9.67 18.29 -2.57
C LEU A 83 -8.33 18.14 -3.28
N GLU A 84 -7.95 19.11 -4.12
CA GLU A 84 -6.71 19.02 -4.90
C GLU A 84 -5.48 19.01 -3.98
N LYS A 85 -5.49 19.83 -2.93
CA LYS A 85 -4.40 19.91 -1.97
C LYS A 85 -4.27 18.63 -1.15
N ASP A 86 -5.40 18.05 -0.75
CA ASP A 86 -5.44 16.81 0.01
C ASP A 86 -4.97 15.63 -0.85
N ILE A 87 -5.42 15.52 -2.10
CA ILE A 87 -4.92 14.55 -3.08
C ILE A 87 -3.41 14.68 -3.24
N GLN A 88 -2.90 15.90 -3.45
CA GLN A 88 -1.48 16.13 -3.61
C GLN A 88 -0.69 15.72 -2.37
N ASN A 89 -1.18 16.05 -1.17
CA ASN A 89 -0.51 15.74 0.08
C ASN A 89 -0.49 14.23 0.36
N ILE A 90 -1.63 13.55 0.25
CA ILE A 90 -1.74 12.09 0.43
C ILE A 90 -0.88 11.39 -0.62
N SER A 91 -0.96 11.80 -1.88
CA SER A 91 -0.17 11.21 -2.97
C SER A 91 1.33 11.34 -2.72
N ARG A 92 1.78 12.52 -2.29
CA ARG A 92 3.19 12.75 -1.94
C ARG A 92 3.64 11.81 -0.83
N VAL A 93 2.88 11.72 0.26
CA VAL A 93 3.22 10.84 1.39
C VAL A 93 3.22 9.36 0.98
N CYS A 94 2.28 8.94 0.15
CA CYS A 94 2.24 7.59 -0.39
C CYS A 94 3.50 7.29 -1.23
N ARG A 95 3.90 8.21 -2.11
CA ARG A 95 5.13 8.07 -2.92
C ARG A 95 6.38 8.06 -2.06
N ASP A 96 6.49 8.98 -1.09
CA ASP A 96 7.63 9.06 -0.17
C ASP A 96 7.75 7.77 0.65
N THR A 97 6.61 7.25 1.13
CA THR A 97 6.55 5.99 1.88
C THR A 97 6.93 4.80 1.01
N TRP A 98 6.45 4.76 -0.23
CA TRP A 98 6.80 3.71 -1.19
C TRP A 98 8.29 3.70 -1.55
N ALA A 99 8.84 4.88 -1.81
CA ALA A 99 10.23 5.09 -2.19
C ALA A 99 11.21 5.05 -1.01
N SER A 100 10.71 4.90 0.22
CA SER A 100 11.55 4.80 1.41
C SER A 100 12.50 3.61 1.33
N ASP A 101 13.66 3.76 1.98
CA ASP A 101 14.68 2.73 2.07
C ASP A 101 14.07 1.40 2.55
N GLN A 102 14.59 0.28 2.06
CA GLN A 102 14.07 -1.03 2.44
C GLN A 102 14.20 -1.30 3.94
N GLU A 103 15.20 -0.69 4.59
CA GLU A 103 15.43 -0.77 6.03
C GLU A 103 14.72 0.34 6.82
N ALA A 104 13.97 1.23 6.17
CA ALA A 104 13.16 2.21 6.88
C ALA A 104 12.10 1.49 7.75
N ILE A 105 11.97 1.95 8.99
CA ILE A 105 11.01 1.39 9.96
C ILE A 105 9.94 2.42 10.26
N HIS A 106 8.74 2.19 9.72
CA HIS A 106 7.56 3.00 9.98
C HIS A 106 6.63 2.32 11.01
N SER A 107 6.73 1.00 11.15
CA SER A 107 5.94 0.25 12.12
C SER A 107 6.39 0.54 13.55
N PRO A 108 5.46 0.89 14.47
CA PRO A 108 5.79 1.06 15.88
C PRO A 108 6.28 -0.26 16.52
N ILE A 109 5.83 -1.42 16.03
CA ILE A 109 6.21 -2.72 16.57
C ILE A 109 7.69 -3.02 16.26
N PHE A 110 8.11 -2.83 15.02
CA PHE A 110 9.51 -3.03 14.62
C PHE A 110 10.45 -1.97 15.21
N ASN A 111 9.94 -0.77 15.48
CA ASN A 111 10.72 0.25 16.19
C ASN A 111 10.99 -0.13 17.66
N LEU A 112 10.06 -0.82 18.32
CA LEU A 112 10.18 -1.19 19.74
C LEU A 112 10.89 -2.54 19.95
N LEU A 113 10.64 -3.53 19.09
CA LEU A 113 11.15 -4.90 19.27
C LEU A 113 12.43 -5.12 18.48
N THR A 114 13.56 -4.67 19.03
CA THR A 114 14.89 -4.87 18.45
C THR A 114 15.19 -6.36 18.31
N GLY A 115 15.22 -6.88 17.07
CA GLY A 115 15.45 -8.30 16.77
C GLY A 115 14.24 -9.01 16.16
N LEU A 116 13.08 -8.36 16.07
CA LEU A 116 11.97 -8.87 15.26
C LEU A 116 12.36 -8.84 13.76
N THR A 117 12.36 -10.00 13.12
CA THR A 117 12.63 -10.15 11.70
C THR A 117 11.34 -10.00 10.90
N GLU A 118 11.35 -9.16 9.86
CA GLU A 118 10.20 -9.06 8.93
C GLU A 118 10.03 -10.41 8.23
N PRO A 119 8.82 -11.00 8.24
CA PRO A 119 8.59 -12.26 7.57
C PRO A 119 8.78 -12.15 6.05
N ASP A 120 9.34 -13.19 5.44
CA ASP A 120 9.50 -13.25 3.99
C ASP A 120 8.15 -13.46 3.30
N ARG A 121 7.69 -12.43 2.59
CA ARG A 121 6.42 -12.43 1.84
C ARG A 121 6.33 -13.54 0.81
N GLN A 122 7.45 -13.94 0.19
CA GLN A 122 7.44 -14.99 -0.84
C GLN A 122 7.22 -16.37 -0.24
N SER A 123 7.66 -16.57 1.01
CA SER A 123 7.50 -17.81 1.76
C SER A 123 6.08 -17.98 2.33
N LEU A 124 5.38 -16.87 2.60
CA LEU A 124 4.05 -16.85 3.19
C LEU A 124 2.93 -17.00 2.15
N ARG A 125 2.94 -18.12 1.42
CA ARG A 125 1.84 -18.51 0.52
C ARG A 125 0.76 -19.19 1.35
N THR A 126 -0.47 -18.66 1.37
CA THR A 126 -1.58 -19.46 1.91
C THR A 126 -2.15 -20.34 0.79
N PRO A 127 -2.31 -21.65 1.01
CA PRO A 127 -2.88 -22.57 0.01
C PRO A 127 -4.34 -22.27 -0.35
N LEU A 128 -5.05 -21.53 0.51
CA LEU A 128 -6.47 -21.22 0.37
C LEU A 128 -6.73 -20.03 -0.58
N ALA A 129 -5.84 -19.04 -0.61
CA ALA A 129 -6.01 -17.87 -1.48
C ALA A 129 -5.37 -18.08 -2.86
N THR A 130 -5.91 -19.05 -3.57
CA THR A 130 -5.48 -19.41 -4.94
C THR A 130 -5.74 -18.29 -5.96
N GLY A 131 -6.72 -17.41 -5.70
CA GLY A 131 -7.07 -16.28 -6.57
C GLY A 131 -5.97 -15.23 -6.66
N PHE A 132 -5.52 -14.70 -5.52
CA PHE A 132 -4.47 -13.68 -5.47
C PHE A 132 -3.18 -14.13 -6.13
N TRP A 133 -2.67 -15.33 -5.82
CA TRP A 133 -1.41 -15.80 -6.39
C TRP A 133 -1.48 -16.02 -7.89
N ARG A 134 -2.65 -16.40 -8.43
CA ARG A 134 -2.87 -16.45 -9.87
C ARG A 134 -2.79 -15.06 -10.49
N GLU A 135 -3.55 -14.10 -9.95
CA GLU A 135 -3.55 -12.71 -10.42
C GLU A 135 -2.18 -12.04 -10.30
N TYR A 136 -1.47 -12.28 -9.20
CA TYR A 136 -0.11 -11.83 -8.98
C TYR A 136 0.86 -12.41 -10.00
N ASN A 137 0.80 -13.72 -10.27
CA ASN A 137 1.66 -14.36 -11.26
C ASN A 137 1.38 -13.82 -12.67
N GLU A 138 0.11 -13.66 -13.03
CA GLU A 138 -0.29 -13.05 -14.31
C GLU A 138 0.19 -11.60 -14.42
N TRP A 139 0.05 -10.81 -13.36
CA TRP A 139 0.60 -9.45 -13.31
C TRP A 139 2.11 -9.44 -13.44
N LYS A 140 2.82 -10.31 -12.72
CA LYS A 140 4.27 -10.41 -12.74
C LYS A 140 4.78 -10.80 -14.14
N GLU A 141 4.07 -11.70 -14.82
CA GLU A 141 4.37 -12.08 -16.20
C GLU A 141 4.18 -10.89 -17.15
N ARG A 142 3.07 -10.14 -17.03
CA ARG A 142 2.86 -8.89 -17.79
C ARG A 142 3.95 -7.86 -17.54
N VAL A 143 4.38 -7.67 -16.30
CA VAL A 143 5.48 -6.74 -15.95
C VAL A 143 6.80 -7.22 -16.57
N THR A 144 7.08 -8.52 -16.50
CA THR A 144 8.31 -9.10 -17.09
C THR A 144 8.35 -8.93 -18.60
N VAL A 145 7.21 -9.13 -19.29
CA VAL A 145 7.07 -8.88 -20.73
C VAL A 145 7.19 -7.39 -21.08
N ALA A 146 6.72 -6.51 -20.20
CA ALA A 146 6.77 -5.06 -20.40
C ALA A 146 8.13 -4.41 -20.07
N GLN A 147 9.02 -5.11 -19.37
CA GLN A 147 10.37 -4.60 -19.12
C GLN A 147 11.19 -4.65 -20.43
N PRO A 148 11.82 -3.55 -20.86
CA PRO A 148 12.62 -3.55 -22.06
C PRO A 148 13.82 -4.50 -21.89
N THR A 149 13.98 -5.43 -22.82
CA THR A 149 15.16 -6.29 -22.91
C THR A 149 16.40 -5.41 -23.13
N PRO A 150 17.55 -5.63 -22.46
CA PRO A 150 18.73 -4.77 -22.59
C PRO A 150 19.39 -4.74 -23.98
N GLU A 151 18.87 -5.47 -24.97
CA GLU A 151 19.53 -5.62 -26.26
C GLU A 151 18.52 -5.53 -27.41
N THR A 152 18.26 -4.31 -27.87
CA THR A 152 17.91 -4.11 -29.29
C THR A 152 18.46 -2.76 -29.74
N PRO A 153 19.55 -2.72 -30.55
CA PRO A 153 20.08 -1.46 -31.04
C PRO A 153 19.09 -0.86 -32.05
N TRP A 154 18.58 0.34 -31.75
CA TRP A 154 17.69 1.09 -32.62
C TRP A 154 18.34 1.32 -33.99
N ARG A 155 17.85 0.65 -35.04
CA ARG A 155 18.22 0.97 -36.43
C ARG A 155 17.53 2.27 -36.82
N HIS A 156 18.28 3.36 -36.84
CA HIS A 156 17.84 4.63 -37.43
C HIS A 156 17.62 4.44 -38.95
N HIS A 157 16.36 4.37 -39.38
CA HIS A 157 16.00 4.66 -40.76
C HIS A 157 15.86 6.17 -40.92
N ALA A 158 16.91 6.83 -41.43
CA ALA A 158 16.83 8.21 -41.88
C ALA A 158 16.17 8.26 -43.27
N PRO A 159 15.18 9.14 -43.52
CA PRO A 159 14.60 9.31 -44.84
C PRO A 159 15.56 10.06 -45.78
N HIS A 160 15.78 9.48 -46.96
CA HIS A 160 16.50 10.10 -48.07
C HIS A 160 15.80 11.40 -48.52
N ARG A 161 16.50 12.54 -48.40
CA ARG A 161 16.19 13.74 -49.18
C ARG A 161 16.48 13.43 -50.65
N ARG A 162 15.48 13.59 -51.52
CA ARG A 162 15.70 13.77 -52.96
C ARG A 162 15.71 15.27 -53.24
N ASP A 163 16.88 15.79 -53.56
CA ASP A 163 17.04 17.06 -54.26
C ASP A 163 16.77 16.82 -55.75
N LYS A 164 15.79 17.55 -56.30
CA LYS A 164 15.82 18.32 -57.56
C LYS A 164 14.41 18.75 -57.97
#